data_AF-A0A941ZMF3-F1
#
_entry.id   AF-A0A941ZMF3-F1
#
_cell.length_a   1.000
_cell.length_b   1.000
_cell.length_c   1.000
_cell.angle_alpha   90.00
_cell.angle_beta   90.00
_cell.angle_gamma   90.00
#
_symmetry.space_group_name_H-M   'P 1'
#
loop_
_entity.id
_entity.type
_entity.pdbx_description
1 polymer ?
#
loop_
_entity_poly.entity_id
_entity_poly.type
_entity_poly.pdbx_seq_one_letter_code
_entity_poly.pdbx_strand_id
1 'polypeptide(L)'
;LIIHGTADRLVPESMAEELHAAAGSRVKQLVKLEGASHSGASRHPDYARTVRDFLGAGAITTAPPYFAFPLESPLQQAAAPALR
;
A
#
# COMPACT_ATOMS: atom_id res chain seq x y z
N LEU A 1 2.50 -3.64 5.61
CA LEU A 1 3.61 -2.80 6.10
C LEU A 1 3.06 -1.44 6.46
N ILE A 2 3.34 -0.97 7.67
CA ILE A 2 3.01 0.37 8.15
C ILE A 2 4.34 1.00 8.55
N ILE A 3 4.62 2.20 8.04
CA ILE A 3 5.85 2.93 8.32
C ILE A 3 5.45 4.29 8.91
N HIS A 4 6.01 4.66 10.05
CA HIS A 4 5.70 5.90 10.75
C HIS A 4 6.97 6.57 11.24
N GLY A 5 7.00 7.91 11.29
CA GLY A 5 8.12 8.66 11.85
C GLY A 5 7.90 8.99 13.32
N THR A 6 8.90 8.80 14.19
CA THR A 6 8.75 9.03 15.64
C THR A 6 8.65 10.51 16.01
N ALA A 7 9.08 11.41 15.11
CA ALA A 7 8.97 12.86 15.26
C ALA A 7 7.82 13.46 14.43
N ASP A 8 6.85 12.64 14.02
CA ASP A 8 5.62 13.12 13.38
C ASP A 8 4.78 13.93 14.38
N ARG A 9 4.54 15.20 14.05
CA ARG A 9 3.72 16.13 14.85
C ARG A 9 2.31 16.33 14.28
N LEU A 10 2.02 15.73 13.12
CA LEU A 10 0.75 15.81 12.42
C LEU A 10 -0.11 14.60 12.73
N VAL A 11 0.49 13.41 12.69
CA VAL A 11 -0.18 12.14 12.96
C VAL A 11 0.57 11.44 14.12
N PRO A 12 -0.08 11.22 15.27
CA PRO A 12 0.52 10.50 16.39
C PRO A 12 0.94 9.08 16.03
N GLU A 13 2.03 8.62 16.62
CA GLU A 13 2.55 7.26 16.41
C GLU A 13 1.56 6.16 16.82
N SER A 14 0.73 6.40 17.84
CA SER A 14 -0.29 5.46 18.30
C SER A 14 -1.26 5.05 17.18
N MET A 15 -1.55 5.93 16.23
CA MET A 15 -2.43 5.59 15.10
C MET A 15 -1.82 4.52 14.19
N ALA A 16 -0.49 4.51 14.03
CA ALA A 16 0.21 3.46 13.28
C ALA A 16 0.18 2.11 14.03
N GLU A 17 0.27 2.15 15.35
CA GLU A 17 0.14 0.96 16.22
C GLU A 17 -1.27 0.39 16.18
N GLU A 18 -2.30 1.24 16.31
CA GLU A 18 -3.70 0.85 16.23
C GLU A 18 -4.04 0.22 14.88
N LEU A 19 -3.60 0.84 13.79
CA LEU A 19 -3.77 0.28 12.44
C LEU A 19 -3.04 -1.06 12.28
N HIS A 20 -1.83 -1.19 12.84
CA HIS A 20 -1.09 -2.45 12.79
C HIS A 20 -1.78 -3.55 13.60
N ALA A 21 -2.30 -3.23 14.78
CA ALA A 21 -3.04 -4.16 15.62
C ALA A 21 -4.32 -4.64 14.91
N ALA A 22 -5.08 -3.72 14.30
CA ALA A 22 -6.32 -4.01 13.59
C ALA A 22 -6.13 -4.78 12.27
N ALA A 23 -4.95 -4.71 11.64
CA ALA A 23 -4.70 -5.38 10.37
C ALA A 23 -4.79 -6.92 10.49
N GLY A 24 -5.69 -7.54 9.70
CA GLY A 24 -5.88 -9.01 9.64
C GLY A 24 -4.91 -9.77 8.74
N SER A 25 -3.89 -9.09 8.18
CA SER A 25 -2.89 -9.75 7.34
C SER A 25 -1.99 -10.67 8.17
N ARG A 26 -1.74 -11.88 7.67
CA ARG A 26 -0.72 -12.80 8.23
C ARG A 26 0.69 -12.25 8.07
N VAL A 27 0.93 -11.48 7.01
CA VAL A 27 2.20 -10.81 6.74
C VAL A 27 1.98 -9.32 6.98
N LYS A 28 2.33 -8.85 8.17
CA LYS A 28 2.28 -7.45 8.57
C LYS A 28 3.53 -7.07 9.36
N GLN A 29 3.91 -5.81 9.25
CA GLN A 29 5.07 -5.24 9.92
C GLN A 29 4.77 -3.76 10.19
N LEU A 30 5.12 -3.30 11.39
CA LEU A 30 5.16 -1.89 11.77
C LEU A 30 6.63 -1.47 11.88
N VAL A 31 7.00 -0.37 11.22
CA VAL A 31 8.33 0.21 11.30
C VAL A 31 8.23 1.65 11.75
N LYS A 32 8.98 1.97 12.80
CA LYS A 32 9.12 3.31 13.36
C LYS A 32 10.48 3.87 12.95
N LEU A 33 10.47 4.97 12.22
CA LEU A 33 11.67 5.65 11.72
C LEU A 33 12.04 6.76 12.70
N GLU A 34 13.12 6.53 13.43
CA GLU A 34 13.55 7.43 14.50
C GLU A 34 13.87 8.83 13.98
N GLY A 35 13.36 9.87 14.65
CA GLY A 35 13.56 11.27 14.29
C GLY A 35 12.87 11.73 13.00
N ALA A 36 12.19 10.84 12.25
CA ALA A 36 11.51 11.21 11.02
C ALA A 36 10.20 11.96 11.32
N SER A 37 9.97 13.06 10.60
CA SER A 37 8.68 13.78 10.62
C SER A 37 7.65 13.12 9.70
N HIS A 38 6.43 13.66 9.63
CA HIS A 38 5.34 13.14 8.78
C HIS A 38 5.78 12.87 7.34
N SER A 39 6.25 13.91 6.64
CA SER A 39 6.78 13.78 5.28
C SER A 39 8.24 13.36 5.26
N GLY A 40 8.94 13.41 6.40
CA GLY A 40 10.29 12.90 6.57
C GLY A 40 10.36 11.38 6.51
N ALA A 41 9.30 10.67 6.94
CA ALA A 41 9.24 9.22 6.93
C ALA A 41 9.45 8.63 5.52
N SER A 42 8.81 9.19 4.49
CA SER A 42 8.98 8.75 3.09
C SER A 42 10.32 9.13 2.47
N ARG A 43 11.06 10.07 3.08
CA ARG A 43 12.38 10.54 2.63
C ARG A 43 13.52 9.98 3.47
N HIS A 44 13.21 9.21 4.52
CA HIS A 44 14.20 8.63 5.42
C HIS A 44 15.08 7.63 4.65
N PRO A 45 16.41 7.58 4.91
CA PRO A 45 17.31 6.66 4.20
C PRO A 45 16.88 5.19 4.24
N ASP A 46 16.25 4.77 5.34
CA ASP A 46 15.77 3.39 5.53
C ASP A 46 14.45 3.07 4.83
N TYR A 47 13.71 4.06 4.33
CA TYR A 47 12.38 3.85 3.77
C TYR A 47 12.41 2.86 2.61
N ALA A 48 13.25 3.12 1.61
CA ALA A 48 13.34 2.29 0.39
C ALA A 48 13.85 0.88 0.67
N ARG A 49 14.76 0.72 1.63
CA ARG A 49 15.22 -0.61 2.09
C ARG A 49 14.07 -1.38 2.75
N THR A 50 13.39 -0.76 3.71
CA THR A 50 12.26 -1.36 4.44
C THR A 50 11.16 -1.86 3.51
N VAL A 51 10.82 -1.08 2.48
CA VAL A 51 9.81 -1.48 1.49
C VAL A 51 10.28 -2.69 0.69
N ARG A 52 11.52 -2.70 0.19
CA ARG A 52 12.08 -3.83 -0.57
C ARG A 52 12.13 -5.10 0.26
N ASP A 53 12.59 -5.01 1.50
CA ASP A 53 12.69 -6.15 2.42
C ASP A 53 11.30 -6.76 2.68
N PHE A 54 10.29 -5.92 2.91
CA PHE A 54 8.92 -6.39 3.12
C PHE A 54 8.34 -7.08 1.87
N LEU A 55 8.57 -6.53 0.68
CA LEU A 55 8.11 -7.14 -0.58
C LEU A 55 8.82 -8.47 -0.84
N GLY A 56 10.12 -8.56 -0.55
CA GLY A 56 10.89 -9.81 -0.63
C GLY A 56 10.36 -10.87 0.35
N ALA A 57 10.00 -10.49 1.56
CA ALA A 57 9.39 -11.38 2.55
C ALA A 57 7.96 -11.82 2.15
N GLY A 58 7.20 -10.95 1.47
CA GLY A 58 5.85 -11.24 0.99
C GLY A 58 5.78 -12.09 -0.28
N ALA A 59 6.83 -12.08 -1.11
CA ALA A 59 6.87 -12.82 -2.39
C ALA A 59 6.82 -14.35 -2.25
N ILE A 60 6.94 -14.88 -1.03
CA ILE A 60 6.85 -16.33 -0.75
C ILE A 60 5.39 -16.80 -0.59
N THR A 61 4.40 -15.90 -0.64
CA THR A 61 2.99 -16.31 -0.78
C THR A 61 2.61 -16.30 -2.27
N THR A 62 2.40 -17.48 -2.85
CA THR A 62 1.79 -17.62 -4.19
C THR A 62 0.49 -16.82 -4.23
N ALA A 63 0.44 -15.78 -5.06
CA ALA A 63 -0.75 -14.99 -5.27
C ALA A 63 -1.89 -15.87 -5.86
N PRO A 64 -3.12 -15.83 -5.34
CA PRO A 64 -4.26 -16.36 -6.07
C PRO A 64 -4.54 -15.51 -7.32
N PRO A 65 -5.08 -16.10 -8.41
CA PRO A 65 -5.26 -15.41 -9.68
C PRO A 65 -6.48 -14.49 -9.60
N TYR A 66 -6.30 -13.24 -9.16
CA TYR A 66 -7.33 -12.23 -9.30
C TYR A 66 -6.75 -10.99 -9.98
N PHE A 67 -7.47 -10.56 -11.03
CA PHE A 67 -7.23 -9.44 -11.94
C PHE A 67 -6.44 -9.70 -13.22
N ALA A 68 -6.96 -10.59 -14.06
CA ALA A 68 -7.08 -10.24 -15.47
C ALA A 68 -8.22 -9.21 -15.60
N PHE A 69 -7.88 -7.92 -15.70
CA PHE A 69 -8.84 -6.91 -16.16
C PHE A 69 -9.03 -7.10 -17.67
N PRO A 70 -10.26 -7.30 -18.18
CA PRO A 70 -10.47 -7.16 -19.62
C PRO A 70 -10.35 -5.68 -19.99
N LEU A 71 -9.42 -5.38 -20.91
CA LEU A 71 -9.24 -4.06 -21.50
C LEU A 71 -10.35 -3.78 -22.53
N GLU A 72 -11.62 -3.76 -22.13
CA GLU A 72 -12.68 -3.26 -23.03
C GLU A 72 -13.56 -2.22 -22.34
N SER A 73 -13.55 -1.02 -22.91
CA SER A 73 -14.25 0.18 -22.44
C SER A 73 -15.76 0.08 -22.77
N PRO A 74 -16.66 0.41 -21.83
CA PRO A 74 -18.11 0.45 -22.06
C PRO A 74 -18.59 1.48 -23.09
N LEU A 75 -17.72 2.34 -23.63
CA LEU A 75 -18.12 3.45 -24.50
C LEU A 75 -18.18 3.11 -25.99
N GLN A 76 -17.97 1.85 -26.39
CA GLN A 76 -18.00 1.47 -27.81
C GLN A 76 -19.30 0.78 -28.28
N GLN A 77 -20.34 0.68 -27.44
CA GLN A 77 -21.64 0.06 -27.80
C GLN A 77 -22.73 1.05 -28.24
N ALA A 78 -22.47 2.36 -28.25
CA ALA A 78 -23.45 3.35 -28.68
C ALA A 78 -23.15 3.91 -30.08
N ALA A 79 -23.18 3.04 -31.11
CA ALA A 79 -23.25 3.49 -32.50
C ALA A 79 -23.85 2.41 -33.42
N ALA A 80 -25.17 2.33 -33.47
CA ALA A 80 -25.87 1.83 -34.65
C ALA A 80 -27.21 2.57 -34.80
N PRO A 81 -27.42 3.37 -35.86
CA PRO A 81 -28.77 3.76 -36.23
C PRO A 81 -29.45 2.58 -36.92
N ALA A 82 -30.63 2.20 -36.42
CA ALA A 82 -31.51 1.28 -37.14
C ALA A 82 -32.09 2.02 -38.36
N LEU A 83 -31.74 1.56 -39.56
CA LEU A 83 -32.42 1.98 -40.80
C LEU A 83 -32.69 0.75 -41.68
N ARG A 84 -33.98 0.38 -41.66
CA ARG A 84 -34.83 -0.39 -42.59
C ARG A 84 -34.44 -1.81 -42.97
#